data_AF-A0A4V4LU93-F1
#
_entry.id   AF-A0A4V4LU93-F1
#
_cell.length_a   1.000
_cell.length_b   1.000
_cell.length_c   1.000
_cell.angle_alpha   90.00
_cell.angle_beta   90.00
_cell.angle_gamma   90.00
#
_symmetry.space_group_name_H-M   'P 1'
#
loop_
_entity.id
_entity.type
_entity.pdbx_description
1 polymer ?
#
loop_
_entity_poly.entity_id
_entity_poly.type
_entity_poly.pdbx_seq_one_letter_code
_entity_poly.pdbx_strand_id
1 'polypeptide(L)'
;MNSINSDQLESIKLKLSQSLESLQAFQYTIATTEMPNWTEILNKYNNILSHVHILNAFLTASQTNEMNPNNSLLKAVIYPQQPIPQSSEHILHVLLRTKPYPHIEDKENDLISTLELNNEQVESTIQAHDQRSKRASQLTQRIKNQYDWKARVQLSQDAPKINEQETSRLAAYMSTGVLQ
;
A
#
# COMPACT_ATOMS: atom_id res chain seq x y z
N MET A 1 22.63 -0.76 -28.31
CA MET A 1 21.19 -1.07 -28.10
C MET A 1 20.89 -1.60 -26.68
N ASN A 2 21.82 -1.49 -25.72
CA ASN A 2 21.71 -2.10 -24.38
C ASN A 2 21.44 -1.10 -23.23
N SER A 3 21.36 0.21 -23.50
CA SER A 3 21.26 1.23 -22.44
C SER A 3 19.86 1.38 -21.86
N ILE A 4 18.80 1.29 -22.69
CA ILE A 4 17.42 1.57 -22.26
C ILE A 4 16.92 0.55 -21.20
N ASN A 5 17.32 -0.72 -21.31
CA ASN A 5 17.00 -1.74 -20.31
C ASN A 5 17.82 -1.57 -19.02
N SER A 6 18.99 -0.94 -19.10
CA SER A 6 19.85 -0.69 -17.93
C SER A 6 19.22 0.35 -17.00
N ASP A 7 18.69 1.43 -17.55
CA ASP A 7 18.07 2.51 -16.74
C ASP A 7 16.83 1.99 -15.98
N GLN A 8 16.03 1.15 -16.63
CA GLN A 8 14.88 0.51 -15.99
C GLN A 8 15.31 -0.49 -14.90
N LEU A 9 16.33 -1.31 -15.18
CA LEU A 9 16.87 -2.25 -14.20
C LEU A 9 17.47 -1.52 -12.99
N GLU A 10 18.13 -0.39 -13.23
CA GLU A 10 18.65 0.48 -12.16
C GLU A 10 17.51 1.07 -11.34
N SER A 11 16.43 1.51 -11.98
CA SER A 11 15.22 1.98 -11.28
C SER A 11 14.58 0.88 -10.43
N ILE A 12 14.47 -0.35 -10.95
CA ILE A 12 13.97 -1.51 -10.21
C ILE A 12 14.88 -1.81 -9.03
N LYS A 13 16.19 -1.86 -9.25
CA LYS A 13 17.19 -2.10 -8.21
C LYS A 13 17.06 -1.08 -7.08
N LEU A 14 16.96 0.21 -7.42
CA LEU A 14 16.79 1.28 -6.44
C LEU A 14 15.49 1.12 -5.63
N LYS A 15 14.36 0.84 -6.29
CA LYS A 15 13.07 0.62 -5.63
C LYS A 15 13.07 -0.63 -4.74
N LEU A 16 13.70 -1.71 -5.19
CA LEU A 16 13.87 -2.93 -4.40
C LEU A 16 14.74 -2.69 -3.17
N SER A 17 15.86 -1.95 -3.31
CA SER A 17 16.70 -1.57 -2.17
C SER A 17 15.91 -0.75 -1.15
N GLN A 18 15.15 0.26 -1.58
CA GLN A 18 14.31 1.07 -0.69
C GLN A 18 13.23 0.23 0.02
N SER A 19 12.64 -0.75 -0.68
CA SER A 19 11.67 -1.68 -0.07
C SER A 19 12.34 -2.59 0.97
N LEU A 20 13.55 -3.07 0.67
CA LEU A 20 14.32 -3.94 1.54
C LEU A 20 14.77 -3.21 2.81
N GLU A 21 15.25 -1.97 2.68
CA GLU A 21 15.60 -1.09 3.81
C GLU A 21 14.39 -0.85 4.72
N SER A 22 13.20 -0.61 4.14
CA SER A 22 11.97 -0.45 4.93
C SER A 22 11.57 -1.72 5.66
N LEU A 23 11.76 -2.90 5.05
CA LEU A 23 11.48 -4.20 5.69
C LEU A 23 12.47 -4.48 6.82
N GLN A 24 13.76 -4.22 6.60
CA GLN A 24 14.79 -4.38 7.63
C GLN A 24 14.55 -3.44 8.81
N ALA A 25 14.20 -2.19 8.54
CA ALA A 25 13.85 -1.23 9.59
C ALA A 25 12.63 -1.67 10.41
N PHE A 26 11.63 -2.27 9.76
CA PHE A 26 10.46 -2.84 10.43
C PHE A 26 10.81 -4.08 11.25
N GLN A 27 11.58 -5.00 10.68
CA GLN A 27 12.06 -6.19 11.36
C GLN A 27 12.89 -5.83 12.60
N TYR A 28 13.78 -4.84 12.47
CA TYR A 28 14.57 -4.34 13.59
C TYR A 28 13.67 -3.84 14.72
N THR A 29 12.67 -3.01 14.42
CA THR A 29 11.72 -2.52 15.42
C THR A 29 10.97 -3.64 16.14
N ILE A 30 10.55 -4.68 15.42
CA ILE A 30 9.89 -5.85 16.02
C ILE A 30 10.87 -6.64 16.89
N ALA A 31 12.10 -6.82 16.44
CA ALA A 31 13.09 -7.64 17.14
C ALA A 31 13.65 -6.98 18.40
N THR A 32 13.77 -5.64 18.43
CA THR A 32 14.35 -4.91 19.55
C THR A 32 13.34 -4.50 20.62
N THR A 33 12.05 -4.44 20.28
CA THR A 33 11.04 -3.88 21.18
C THR A 33 10.20 -5.00 21.75
N GLU A 34 10.27 -5.22 23.07
CA GLU A 34 9.44 -6.23 23.74
C GLU A 34 7.94 -5.93 23.62
N MET A 35 7.56 -4.64 23.53
CA MET A 35 6.19 -4.22 23.26
C MET A 35 6.17 -3.00 22.30
N PRO A 36 6.11 -3.23 20.98
CA PRO A 36 6.08 -2.16 20.00
C PRO A 36 4.76 -1.40 20.03
N ASN A 37 4.81 -0.07 19.96
CA ASN A 37 3.61 0.76 19.87
C ASN A 37 2.86 0.45 18.57
N TRP A 38 1.57 0.11 18.68
CA TRP A 38 0.74 -0.23 17.52
C TRP A 38 0.74 0.88 16.45
N THR A 39 0.74 2.15 16.86
CA THR A 39 0.83 3.28 15.92
C THR A 39 2.14 3.28 15.13
N GLU A 40 3.24 2.89 15.77
CA GLU A 40 4.55 2.81 15.11
C GLU A 40 4.61 1.64 14.12
N ILE A 41 4.07 0.48 14.50
CA ILE A 41 3.91 -0.68 13.62
C ILE A 41 3.09 -0.29 12.39
N LEU A 42 1.94 0.36 12.60
CA LEU A 42 1.04 0.76 11.52
C LEU A 42 1.72 1.75 10.57
N ASN A 43 2.46 2.73 11.09
CA ASN A 43 3.21 3.67 10.25
C ASN A 43 4.27 2.96 9.41
N LYS A 44 5.04 2.03 9.99
CA LYS A 44 6.06 1.26 9.26
C LYS A 44 5.43 0.32 8.22
N TYR A 45 4.31 -0.32 8.56
CA TYR A 45 3.54 -1.13 7.61
C TYR A 45 3.02 -0.30 6.44
N ASN A 46 2.46 0.89 6.70
CA ASN A 46 1.97 1.79 5.65
C ASN A 46 3.10 2.25 4.72
N ASN A 47 4.31 2.44 5.24
CA ASN A 47 5.49 2.74 4.42
C ASN A 47 5.87 1.56 3.52
N ILE A 48 5.90 0.34 4.06
CA ILE A 48 6.15 -0.88 3.28
C ILE A 48 5.09 -1.03 2.18
N LEU A 49 3.81 -0.87 2.52
CA LEU A 49 2.70 -0.96 1.57
C LEU A 49 2.86 0.06 0.44
N SER A 50 3.25 1.29 0.78
CA SER A 50 3.51 2.36 -0.21
C SER A 50 4.66 1.99 -1.15
N HIS A 51 5.76 1.43 -0.62
CA HIS A 51 6.91 1.00 -1.42
C HIS A 51 6.52 -0.15 -2.37
N VAL A 52 5.78 -1.14 -1.88
CA VAL A 52 5.27 -2.26 -2.68
C VAL A 52 4.32 -1.76 -3.77
N HIS A 53 3.42 -0.82 -3.46
CA HIS A 53 2.52 -0.24 -4.44
C HIS A 53 3.28 0.53 -5.54
N ILE A 54 4.30 1.31 -5.19
CA ILE A 54 5.15 2.02 -6.16
C ILE A 54 5.89 1.03 -7.06
N LEU A 55 6.42 -0.06 -6.49
CA LEU A 55 7.09 -1.10 -7.26
C LEU A 55 6.12 -1.80 -8.21
N ASN A 56 4.94 -2.17 -7.73
CA ASN A 56 3.91 -2.81 -8.55
C ASN A 56 3.45 -1.90 -9.68
N ALA A 57 3.11 -0.64 -9.38
CA ALA A 57 2.71 0.34 -10.39
C ALA A 57 3.78 0.53 -11.47
N PHE A 58 5.07 0.52 -11.08
CA PHE A 58 6.18 0.57 -12.03
C PHE A 58 6.25 -0.69 -12.90
N LEU A 59 6.19 -1.88 -12.30
CA LEU A 59 6.24 -3.14 -13.05
C LEU A 59 5.06 -3.29 -14.02
N THR A 60 3.83 -2.96 -13.60
CA THR A 60 2.66 -2.99 -14.47
C THR A 60 2.77 -1.97 -15.60
N ALA A 61 3.21 -0.74 -15.32
CA ALA A 61 3.43 0.28 -16.34
C ALA A 61 4.52 -0.11 -17.36
N SER A 62 5.49 -0.92 -16.95
CA SER A 62 6.48 -1.51 -17.85
C SER A 62 5.92 -2.66 -18.70
N GLN A 63 4.83 -3.31 -18.30
CA GLN A 63 4.19 -4.40 -19.07
C GLN A 63 3.23 -3.87 -20.15
N THR A 64 2.47 -2.81 -19.86
CA THR A 64 1.37 -2.34 -20.72
C THR A 64 1.78 -1.30 -21.76
N ASN A 65 3.07 -0.91 -21.82
CA ASN A 65 3.53 0.16 -22.69
C ASN A 65 3.73 -0.31 -24.14
N GLU A 66 2.65 -0.40 -24.91
CA GLU A 66 2.69 -0.61 -26.37
C GLU A 66 3.42 0.53 -27.11
N MET A 67 3.54 1.70 -26.46
CA MET A 67 4.16 2.91 -27.02
C MET A 67 5.70 2.89 -27.02
N ASN A 68 6.33 1.92 -26.35
CA ASN A 68 7.79 1.73 -26.41
C ASN A 68 8.11 0.23 -26.59
N PRO A 69 8.23 -0.27 -27.83
CA PRO A 69 8.45 -1.69 -28.11
C PRO A 69 9.75 -2.27 -27.55
N ASN A 70 10.64 -1.41 -27.04
CA ASN A 70 11.93 -1.75 -26.42
C ASN A 70 11.87 -1.88 -24.89
N ASN A 71 10.76 -1.52 -24.23
CA ASN A 71 10.60 -1.51 -22.76
C ASN A 71 10.13 -2.85 -22.15
N SER A 72 10.25 -3.94 -22.91
CA SER A 72 9.66 -5.20 -22.48
C SER A 72 10.60 -5.93 -21.54
N LEU A 73 10.51 -5.66 -20.24
CA LEU A 73 11.09 -6.51 -19.19
C LEU A 73 10.71 -7.99 -19.41
N LEU A 74 9.54 -8.25 -20.00
CA LEU A 74 9.09 -9.59 -20.39
C LEU A 74 9.91 -10.23 -21.54
N LYS A 75 10.64 -9.43 -22.33
CA LYS A 75 11.53 -9.90 -23.40
C LYS A 75 12.99 -9.98 -22.93
N ALA A 76 13.31 -9.45 -21.74
CA ALA A 76 14.65 -9.51 -21.20
C ALA A 76 14.90 -10.90 -20.59
N VAL A 77 15.96 -11.57 -21.05
CA VAL A 77 16.39 -12.86 -20.50
C VAL A 77 17.63 -12.62 -19.63
N ILE A 78 17.60 -13.13 -18.41
CA ILE A 78 18.72 -13.05 -17.47
C ILE A 78 19.56 -14.30 -17.63
N TYR A 79 20.84 -14.10 -17.96
CA TYR A 79 21.84 -15.17 -18.01
C TYR A 79 23.14 -14.70 -17.34
N PRO A 80 23.89 -15.62 -16.71
CA PRO A 80 25.17 -15.27 -16.10
C PRO A 80 26.19 -14.88 -17.19
N GLN A 81 26.88 -13.76 -17.01
CA GLN A 81 27.83 -13.25 -18.00
C GLN A 81 29.19 -13.95 -17.99
N GLN A 82 29.50 -14.71 -16.93
CA GLN A 82 30.74 -15.47 -16.79
C GLN A 82 30.44 -16.92 -16.47
N PRO A 83 31.26 -17.88 -16.97
CA PRO A 83 31.13 -19.28 -16.62
C PRO A 83 31.33 -19.45 -15.11
N ILE A 84 30.32 -20.01 -14.45
CA ILE A 84 30.28 -20.16 -12.99
C ILE A 84 31.08 -21.42 -12.60
N PRO A 85 31.94 -21.35 -11.57
CA PRO A 85 32.60 -22.55 -11.05
C PRO A 85 31.59 -23.55 -10.49
N GLN A 86 31.81 -24.85 -10.73
CA GLN A 86 30.89 -25.95 -10.38
C GLN A 86 30.47 -25.98 -8.89
N SER A 87 31.25 -25.38 -7.99
CA SER A 87 30.92 -25.29 -6.56
C SER A 87 29.77 -24.32 -6.23
N SER A 88 29.49 -23.32 -7.08
CA SER A 88 28.47 -22.29 -6.85
C SER A 88 27.25 -22.40 -7.77
N GLU A 89 27.21 -23.44 -8.61
CA GLU A 89 26.10 -23.71 -9.53
C GLU A 89 24.76 -23.88 -8.79
N HIS A 90 24.76 -24.55 -7.63
CA HIS A 90 23.55 -24.74 -6.83
C HIS A 90 22.94 -23.42 -6.34
N ILE A 91 23.76 -22.46 -5.93
CA ILE A 91 23.29 -21.15 -5.45
C ILE A 91 22.65 -20.35 -6.60
N LEU A 92 23.23 -20.42 -7.80
CA LEU A 92 22.68 -19.75 -8.98
C LEU A 92 21.27 -20.26 -9.29
N HIS A 93 21.07 -21.58 -9.27
CA HIS A 93 19.75 -22.17 -9.51
C HIS A 93 18.71 -21.72 -8.49
N VAL A 94 19.12 -21.49 -7.24
CA VAL A 94 18.23 -20.95 -6.20
C VAL A 94 17.91 -19.47 -6.45
N LEU A 95 18.91 -18.66 -6.86
CA LEU A 95 18.74 -17.22 -7.07
C LEU A 95 17.97 -16.85 -8.34
N LEU A 96 18.14 -17.63 -9.42
CA LEU A 96 17.43 -17.42 -10.69
C LEU A 96 16.12 -18.19 -10.78
N ARG A 97 15.72 -18.89 -9.72
CA ARG A 97 14.45 -19.62 -9.66
C ARG A 97 13.28 -18.63 -9.72
N THR A 98 12.36 -18.89 -10.64
CA THR A 98 11.08 -18.16 -10.77
C THR A 98 9.90 -18.90 -10.14
N LYS A 99 10.08 -20.14 -9.66
CA LYS A 99 8.98 -20.90 -9.05
C LYS A 99 8.48 -20.19 -7.77
N PRO A 100 7.17 -19.95 -7.63
CA PRO A 100 6.57 -19.30 -6.48
C PRO A 100 6.85 -20.05 -5.16
N TYR A 101 6.63 -19.36 -4.04
CA TYR A 101 6.70 -19.98 -2.73
C TYR A 101 5.58 -21.02 -2.56
N PRO A 102 5.83 -22.16 -1.87
CA PRO A 102 4.86 -23.25 -1.77
C PRO A 102 3.48 -22.81 -1.25
N HIS A 103 3.45 -22.00 -0.19
CA HIS A 103 2.20 -21.50 0.38
C HIS A 103 1.41 -20.55 -0.54
N ILE A 104 2.05 -19.97 -1.56
CA ILE A 104 1.38 -19.16 -2.58
C ILE A 104 0.80 -20.10 -3.63
N GLU A 105 1.57 -21.10 -4.07
CA GLU A 105 1.13 -22.14 -5.00
C GLU A 105 -0.10 -22.90 -4.45
N ASP A 106 -0.10 -23.26 -3.17
CA ASP A 106 -1.23 -23.91 -2.51
C ASP A 106 -2.49 -23.02 -2.56
N LYS A 107 -2.35 -21.72 -2.23
CA LYS A 107 -3.46 -20.76 -2.29
C LYS A 107 -3.97 -20.52 -3.71
N GLU A 108 -3.08 -20.48 -4.68
CA GLU A 108 -3.46 -20.34 -6.10
C GLU A 108 -4.26 -21.57 -6.56
N ASN A 109 -3.82 -22.78 -6.19
CA ASN A 109 -4.53 -24.02 -6.49
C ASN A 109 -5.91 -24.08 -5.82
N ASP A 110 -6.00 -23.67 -4.55
CA ASP A 110 -7.27 -23.57 -3.84
C ASP A 110 -8.23 -22.60 -4.56
N LEU A 111 -7.73 -21.43 -4.97
CA LEU A 111 -8.52 -20.45 -5.73
C LEU A 111 -8.97 -21.01 -7.08
N ILE A 112 -8.09 -21.66 -7.84
CA ILE A 112 -8.44 -22.28 -9.13
C ILE A 112 -9.55 -23.32 -8.93
N SER A 113 -9.42 -24.19 -7.93
CA SER A 113 -10.46 -25.18 -7.60
C SER A 113 -11.81 -24.54 -7.30
N THR A 114 -11.82 -23.43 -6.54
CA THR A 114 -13.08 -22.71 -6.28
C THR A 114 -13.67 -22.04 -7.51
N LEU A 115 -12.85 -21.59 -8.46
CA LEU A 115 -13.29 -20.93 -9.68
C LEU A 115 -13.85 -21.94 -10.71
N GLU A 116 -13.18 -23.09 -10.87
CA GLU A 116 -13.61 -24.15 -11.77
C GLU A 116 -15.01 -24.68 -11.43
N LEU A 117 -15.37 -24.71 -10.14
CA LEU A 117 -16.69 -25.13 -9.67
C LEU A 117 -17.81 -24.12 -10.01
N ASN A 118 -17.51 -22.87 -10.34
CA ASN A 118 -18.48 -21.77 -10.47
C ASN A 118 -18.51 -21.12 -11.88
N ASN A 119 -17.90 -21.79 -12.88
CA ASN A 119 -17.34 -21.21 -14.10
C ASN A 119 -18.28 -20.31 -14.95
N GLU A 120 -19.58 -20.62 -15.07
CA GLU A 120 -20.48 -19.85 -15.96
C GLU A 120 -20.97 -18.52 -15.36
N GLN A 121 -20.97 -18.37 -14.03
CA GLN A 121 -21.54 -17.18 -13.37
C GLN A 121 -20.48 -16.22 -12.82
N VAL A 122 -19.22 -16.66 -12.72
CA VAL A 122 -18.13 -15.89 -12.11
C VAL A 122 -17.77 -14.66 -12.91
N GLU A 123 -17.55 -14.78 -14.22
CA GLU A 123 -17.14 -13.62 -15.04
C GLU A 123 -18.18 -12.50 -15.04
N SER A 124 -19.46 -12.85 -15.20
CA SER A 124 -20.57 -11.89 -15.13
C SER A 124 -20.65 -11.22 -13.74
N THR A 125 -20.45 -12.01 -12.69
CA THR A 125 -20.46 -11.51 -11.30
C THR A 125 -19.29 -10.57 -11.04
N ILE A 126 -18.09 -10.89 -11.52
CA ILE A 126 -16.89 -10.03 -11.42
C ILE A 126 -17.12 -8.71 -12.16
N GLN A 127 -17.60 -8.76 -13.40
CA GLN A 127 -17.88 -7.55 -14.18
C GLN A 127 -18.94 -6.66 -13.51
N ALA A 128 -20.03 -7.26 -13.02
CA ALA A 128 -21.08 -6.55 -12.30
C ALA A 128 -20.55 -5.91 -11.00
N HIS A 129 -19.68 -6.62 -10.27
CA HIS A 129 -19.00 -6.12 -9.08
C HIS A 129 -18.08 -4.94 -9.41
N ASP A 130 -17.23 -5.06 -10.42
CA ASP A 130 -16.28 -4.00 -10.81
C ASP A 130 -16.99 -2.72 -11.24
N GLN A 131 -18.08 -2.86 -11.99
CA GLN A 131 -18.95 -1.73 -12.34
C GLN A 131 -19.58 -1.07 -11.10
N ARG A 132 -19.95 -1.87 -10.09
CA ARG A 132 -20.51 -1.35 -8.84
C ARG A 132 -19.43 -0.62 -8.03
N SER A 133 -18.24 -1.19 -7.91
CA SER A 133 -17.09 -0.59 -7.23
C SER A 133 -16.67 0.73 -7.89
N LYS A 134 -16.63 0.77 -9.22
CA LYS A 134 -16.36 2.00 -9.98
C LYS A 134 -17.39 3.10 -9.73
N ARG A 135 -18.69 2.75 -9.76
CA ARG A 135 -19.78 3.69 -9.45
C ARG A 135 -19.68 4.23 -8.02
N ALA A 136 -19.45 3.36 -7.05
CA ALA A 136 -19.29 3.75 -5.65
C ALA A 136 -18.11 4.72 -5.46
N SER A 137 -16.95 4.41 -6.03
CA SER A 137 -15.77 5.28 -5.96
C SER A 137 -16.03 6.67 -6.55
N GLN A 138 -16.72 6.75 -7.69
CA GLN A 138 -17.07 8.02 -8.33
C GLN A 138 -18.04 8.85 -7.47
N LEU A 139 -19.06 8.21 -6.89
CA LEU A 139 -20.01 8.87 -6.00
C LEU A 139 -19.33 9.39 -4.74
N THR A 140 -18.50 8.58 -4.09
CA THR A 140 -17.72 9.01 -2.92
C THR A 140 -16.82 10.18 -3.25
N GLN A 141 -16.18 10.19 -4.42
CA GLN A 141 -15.36 11.32 -4.86
C GLN A 141 -16.21 12.58 -5.09
N ARG A 142 -17.41 12.46 -5.68
CA ARG A 142 -18.35 13.58 -5.83
C ARG A 142 -18.78 14.14 -4.48
N ILE A 143 -19.18 13.28 -3.54
CA ILE A 143 -19.57 13.67 -2.17
C ILE A 143 -18.40 14.36 -1.48
N LYS A 144 -17.20 13.80 -1.54
CA LYS A 144 -15.98 14.40 -0.99
C LYS A 144 -15.73 15.81 -1.53
N ASN A 145 -15.99 16.03 -2.83
CA ASN A 145 -15.80 17.34 -3.46
C ASN A 145 -16.94 18.31 -3.16
N GLN A 146 -18.15 17.82 -2.91
CA GLN A 146 -19.34 18.64 -2.63
C GLN A 146 -19.34 19.22 -1.22
N TYR A 147 -18.74 18.51 -0.25
CA TYR A 147 -18.72 18.93 1.15
C TYR A 147 -17.32 19.43 1.56
N ASP A 148 -17.24 20.66 2.08
CA ASP A 148 -16.05 21.14 2.77
C ASP A 148 -15.95 20.49 4.16
N TRP A 149 -15.32 19.33 4.19
CA TRP A 149 -15.11 18.56 5.41
C TRP A 149 -14.12 19.25 6.37
N LYS A 150 -13.27 20.18 5.90
CA LYS A 150 -12.37 20.94 6.78
C LYS A 150 -13.13 21.98 7.60
N ALA A 151 -14.10 22.65 7.00
CA ALA A 151 -14.99 23.58 7.70
C ALA A 151 -15.77 22.91 8.84
N ARG A 152 -16.13 21.63 8.68
CA ARG A 152 -16.81 20.85 9.74
C ARG A 152 -15.88 20.44 10.88
N VAL A 153 -14.60 20.18 10.60
CA VAL A 153 -13.59 19.84 11.62
C VAL A 153 -13.15 21.07 12.42
N GLN A 154 -13.25 22.28 11.84
CA GLN A 154 -13.00 23.54 12.54
C GLN A 154 -14.10 23.91 13.56
N LEU A 155 -15.23 23.19 13.58
CA LEU A 155 -16.41 23.50 14.40
C LEU A 155 -16.29 23.01 15.87
N SER A 156 -15.10 23.13 16.47
CA SER A 156 -14.87 22.91 17.90
C SER A 156 -13.81 23.83 18.51
N GLN A 157 -13.61 25.04 17.94
CA GLN A 157 -12.88 26.12 18.62
C GLN A 157 -13.75 27.33 19.00
N ASP A 158 -14.89 27.51 18.32
CA ASP A 158 -15.91 28.51 18.67
C ASP A 158 -17.06 27.87 19.47
N ALA A 159 -16.75 27.10 20.51
CA ALA A 159 -17.69 27.09 21.63
C ALA A 159 -17.78 28.55 22.11
N PRO A 160 -18.98 29.13 22.33
CA PRO A 160 -19.07 30.47 22.89
C PRO A 160 -18.21 30.47 24.14
N LYS A 161 -17.12 31.26 24.14
CA LYS A 161 -16.32 31.47 25.34
C LYS A 161 -17.31 31.98 26.37
N ILE A 162 -17.74 31.12 27.28
CA ILE A 162 -18.66 31.52 28.33
C ILE A 162 -17.92 32.64 29.04
N ASN A 163 -18.52 33.83 29.06
CA ASN A 163 -17.87 35.00 29.65
C ASN A 163 -17.46 34.61 31.07
N GLU A 164 -16.15 34.58 31.35
CA GLU A 164 -15.60 34.07 32.62
C GLU A 164 -16.14 34.87 33.83
N GLN A 165 -16.61 36.09 33.56
CA GLN A 165 -17.31 36.94 34.52
C GLN A 165 -18.73 36.45 34.80
N GLU A 166 -19.45 35.94 33.80
CA GLU A 166 -20.79 35.37 33.96
C GLU A 166 -20.75 34.01 34.63
N THR A 167 -19.76 33.17 34.33
CA THR A 167 -19.55 31.91 35.06
C THR A 167 -19.21 32.15 36.52
N SER A 168 -18.36 33.14 36.80
CA SER A 168 -18.00 33.51 38.17
C SER A 168 -19.18 34.12 38.93
N ARG A 169 -19.99 34.96 38.29
CA ARG A 169 -21.22 35.51 38.89
C ARG A 169 -22.27 34.44 39.15
N LEU A 170 -22.48 33.51 38.22
CA LEU A 170 -23.38 32.37 38.41
C LEU A 170 -22.87 31.44 39.53
N ALA A 171 -21.57 31.17 39.60
CA ALA A 171 -20.98 30.37 40.67
C ALA A 171 -21.13 31.05 42.04
N ALA A 172 -20.92 32.37 42.11
CA ALA A 172 -21.14 33.16 43.33
C ALA A 172 -22.62 33.18 43.74
N TYR A 173 -23.54 33.29 42.78
CA TYR A 173 -24.98 33.22 43.02
C TYR A 173 -25.42 31.84 43.52
N MET A 174 -24.92 30.76 42.92
CA MET A 174 -25.22 29.39 43.35
C MET A 174 -24.67 29.08 44.75
N SER A 175 -23.59 29.75 45.16
CA SER A 175 -22.95 29.58 46.47
C SER A 175 -23.59 30.45 47.56
N THR A 176 -23.99 31.69 47.23
CA THR A 176 -24.45 32.68 48.23
C THR A 176 -25.94 33.02 48.14
N GLY A 177 -26.62 32.62 47.07
CA GLY A 177 -28.05 32.90 46.83
C GLY A 177 -28.38 34.35 46.48
N VAL A 178 -27.38 35.23 46.33
CA VAL A 178 -27.57 36.67 46.11
C VAL A 178 -26.86 37.12 44.83
N LEU A 179 -27.60 37.81 43.95
CA LEU A 179 -27.07 38.45 42.75
C LEU A 179 -26.48 39.81 43.13
N GLN A 180 -25.17 40.02 42.87
CA GLN A 180 -24.50 41.33 42.89
C GLN A 180 -24.38 41.90 41.47
#